data_AF-A0A3C0GI06-F1
#
_entry.id   AF-A0A3C0GI06-F1
#
_cell.length_a   1.000
_cell.length_b   1.000
_cell.length_c   1.000
_cell.angle_alpha   90.00
_cell.angle_beta   90.00
_cell.angle_gamma   90.00
#
_symmetry.space_group_name_H-M   'P 1'
#
loop_
_entity.id
_entity.type
_entity.pdbx_description
1 polymer ?
#
loop_
_entity_poly.entity_id
_entity_poly.type
_entity_poly.pdbx_seq_one_letter_code
_entity_poly.pdbx_strand_id
1 'polypeptide(L)' 'LRISWTREEVDERLKDIMEDIHDSCIEFGKEEDGFCNYVKGANIAGFVKVADAMLAQGVI' A
#
# COMPACT_ATOMS: atom_id res chain seq x y z
N LEU A 1 -10.49 -18.34 -17.54
CA LEU A 1 -10.21 -17.31 -18.58
C LEU A 1 -8.83 -16.73 -18.30
N ARG A 2 -7.91 -16.75 -19.28
CA ARG A 2 -6.64 -16.01 -19.19
C ARG A 2 -6.85 -14.72 -19.97
N ILE A 3 -6.82 -13.59 -19.28
CA ILE A 3 -6.81 -12.27 -19.88
C ILE A 3 -5.35 -11.86 -19.98
N SER A 4 -4.93 -11.37 -21.15
CA SER A 4 -3.61 -10.77 -21.34
C SER A 4 -3.80 -9.28 -21.47
N TRP A 5 -3.08 -8.51 -20.66
CA TRP A 5 -3.09 -7.06 -20.75
C TRP A 5 -2.12 -6.56 -21.81
N THR A 6 -2.42 -5.40 -22.39
CA THR A 6 -1.46 -4.65 -23.20
C THR A 6 -0.39 -4.04 -22.29
N ARG A 7 0.68 -3.53 -22.91
CA ARG A 7 1.73 -2.83 -22.16
C ARG A 7 1.18 -1.59 -21.46
N GLU A 8 0.31 -0.86 -22.15
CA GLU A 8 -0.31 0.38 -21.67
C GLU A 8 -1.19 0.10 -20.45
N GLU A 9 -2.00 -0.97 -20.49
CA GLU A 9 -2.83 -1.39 -19.35
C GLU A 9 -1.97 -1.81 -18.15
N VAL A 10 -0.83 -2.45 -18.38
CA VAL A 10 0.10 -2.81 -17.29
C VAL A 10 0.73 -1.56 -16.68
N ASP A 11 1.12 -0.58 -17.50
CA ASP A 11 1.74 0.67 -17.05
C ASP A 11 0.76 1.53 -16.23
N GLU A 12 -0.48 1.67 -16.71
CA GLU A 12 -1.54 2.40 -15.99
C GLU A 12 -1.80 1.78 -14.61
N ARG A 13 -1.98 0.45 -14.55
CA ARG A 13 -2.15 -0.26 -13.29
C ARG A 13 -0.95 -0.13 -12.37
N LEU A 14 0.26 -0.19 -12.91
CA LEU A 14 1.49 -0.02 -12.13
C LEU A 14 1.52 1.39 -11.52
N LYS A 15 1.16 2.41 -12.29
CA LYS A 15 1.10 3.78 -11.81
C LYS A 15 0.11 3.93 -10.66
N ASP A 16 -1.10 3.40 -10.82
CA ASP A 16 -2.12 3.42 -9.76
C ASP A 16 -1.62 2.72 -8.48
N ILE A 17 -1.00 1.55 -8.62
CA ILE A 17 -0.42 0.81 -7.48
C ILE A 17 0.66 1.64 -6.78
N MET A 18 1.49 2.35 -7.54
CA MET A 18 2.56 3.16 -6.96
C MET A 18 2.02 4.41 -6.26
N GLU A 19 0.94 5.01 -6.76
CA GLU A 19 0.22 6.11 -6.09
C GLU A 19 -0.41 5.62 -4.77
N ASP A 20 -1.09 4.48 -4.78
CA ASP A 20 -1.64 3.86 -3.55
C ASP A 20 -0.57 3.57 -2.49
N ILE A 21 0.60 3.07 -2.92
CA ILE A 21 1.75 2.82 -2.02
C ILE A 21 2.27 4.13 -1.43
N HIS A 22 2.36 5.19 -2.24
CA HIS A 22 2.79 6.50 -1.79
C HIS A 22 1.83 7.07 -0.74
N ASP A 23 0.53 7.06 -1.02
CA ASP A 23 -0.50 7.57 -0.13
C ASP A 23 -0.49 6.84 1.22
N SER A 24 -0.33 5.51 1.19
CA SER A 24 -0.15 4.71 2.40
C SER A 24 1.09 5.14 3.21
N CYS A 25 2.22 5.40 2.54
CA CYS A 25 3.42 5.87 3.22
C CYS A 25 3.22 7.26 3.84
N ILE A 26 2.47 8.14 3.19
CA ILE A 26 2.16 9.47 3.71
C ILE A 26 1.23 9.38 4.92
N GLU A 27 0.20 8.52 4.86
CA GLU A 27 -0.74 8.33 5.97
C GLU A 27 -0.03 7.87 7.25
N PHE A 28 0.86 6.89 7.16
CA PHE A 28 1.49 6.27 8.33
C PHE A 28 2.90 6.81 8.65
N GLY A 29 3.54 7.49 7.70
CA GLY A 29 4.94 7.91 7.79
C GLY A 29 5.14 9.43 7.90
N LYS A 30 4.08 10.24 7.79
CA LYS A 30 4.17 11.69 7.91
C LYS A 30 4.39 12.13 9.36
N GLU A 31 5.37 13.01 9.54
CA GLU A 31 5.77 13.59 10.83
C GLU A 31 5.21 15.02 10.97
N GLU A 32 5.28 15.58 12.18
CA GLU A 32 4.66 16.88 12.51
C GLU A 32 5.23 18.05 11.71
N ASP A 33 6.49 17.94 11.27
CA ASP A 33 7.19 18.92 10.43
C ASP A 33 6.86 18.81 8.93
N GLY A 34 6.03 17.84 8.54
CA GLY A 34 5.65 17.57 7.17
C GLY A 34 6.59 16.64 6.41
N PHE A 35 7.69 16.17 7.03
CA PHE A 35 8.54 15.13 6.45
C PHE A 35 7.81 13.78 6.42
N CYS A 36 8.04 12.99 5.38
CA CYS A 36 7.49 11.64 5.27
C CYS A 36 8.61 10.60 5.32
N ASN A 37 8.62 9.81 6.40
CA ASN A 37 9.51 8.66 6.53
C ASN A 37 8.88 7.43 5.86
N TYR A 38 9.24 7.18 4.60
CA TYR A 38 8.70 6.05 3.82
C TYR A 38 9.01 4.68 4.42
N VAL A 39 10.17 4.49 5.05
CA VAL A 39 10.51 3.20 5.66
C VAL A 39 9.57 2.92 6.82
N LYS A 40 9.33 3.93 7.66
CA LYS A 40 8.36 3.83 8.76
C LYS A 40 6.94 3.64 8.22
N GLY A 41 6.52 4.48 7.28
CA GLY A 41 5.18 4.44 6.68
C GLY A 41 4.87 3.09 6.02
N ALA A 42 5.76 2.58 5.17
CA ALA A 42 5.58 1.30 4.50
C ALA A 42 5.47 0.12 5.48
N ASN A 43 6.31 0.10 6.53
CA ASN A 43 6.27 -0.95 7.55
C ASN A 43 4.97 -0.92 8.36
N ILE A 44 4.52 0.26 8.77
CA ILE A 44 3.26 0.41 9.52
C ILE A 44 2.07 0.05 8.62
N ALA A 45 2.00 0.58 7.40
CA ALA A 45 0.93 0.30 6.44
C ALA A 45 0.79 -1.20 6.16
N GLY A 46 1.92 -1.87 5.88
CA GLY A 46 1.97 -3.31 5.64
C GLY A 46 1.53 -4.11 6.87
N PHE A 47 1.96 -3.70 8.07
CA PHE A 47 1.58 -4.34 9.32
C PHE A 47 0.08 -4.21 9.60
N VAL A 48 -0.49 -2.99 9.51
CA VAL A 48 -1.91 -2.72 9.76
C VAL A 48 -2.79 -3.57 8.83
N LYS A 49 -2.46 -3.61 7.53
CA LYS A 49 -3.23 -4.40 6.55
C LYS A 49 -3.29 -5.89 6.90
N VAL A 50 -2.18 -6.46 7.37
CA VAL A 50 -2.13 -7.87 7.78
C VAL A 50 -2.82 -8.07 9.12
N ALA A 51 -2.60 -7.18 10.09
CA ALA A 51 -3.21 -7.25 11.41
C ALA A 51 -4.73 -7.17 11.33
N ASP A 52 -5.28 -6.26 10.52
CA ASP A 52 -6.72 -6.13 10.30
C ASP A 52 -7.32 -7.40 9.68
N ALA A 53 -6.62 -7.99 8.69
CA ALA A 53 -7.04 -9.25 8.09
C ALA A 53 -7.00 -10.41 9.10
N MET A 54 -5.99 -10.47 9.97
CA MET A 54 -5.90 -11.46 11.04
C MET A 54 -7.02 -11.29 12.08
N LEU A 55 -7.30 -10.05 12.51
CA LEU A 55 -8.39 -9.75 13.43
C LEU A 55 -9.76 -10.13 12.85
N ALA A 56 -9.98 -9.86 11.56
CA ALA A 56 -11.22 -10.22 10.86
C ALA A 56 -11.41 -11.73 10.71
N GLN A 57 -10.33 -12.51 10.60
CA GLN A 57 -10.39 -13.98 10.58
C GLN A 57 -10.55 -14.59 11.98
N GLY A 58 -10.35 -13.82 13.04
CA GLY A 58 -10.43 -14.28 14.43
C GLY A 58 -9.21 -15.11 14.87
N VAL A 59 -9.30 -15.71 16.05
CA VAL A 59 -8.28 -16.65 16.53
C VAL A 59 -8.57 -18.01 15.90
N ILE A 60 -7.79 -18.36 14.89
CA ILE A 60 -7.74 -19.69 14.26
C ILE A 60 -6.77 -20.60 15.00
#